data_AF-A0A7J8RGG8-F1
#
_entry.id   AF-A0A7J8RGG8-F1
#
_cell.length_a   1.000
_cell.length_b   1.000
_cell.length_c   1.000
_cell.angle_alpha   90.00
_cell.angle_beta   90.00
_cell.angle_gamma   90.00
#
_symmetry.space_group_name_H-M   'P 1'
#
loop_
_entity.id
_entity.type
_entity.pdbx_description
1 polymer ?
#
loop_
_entity_poly.entity_id
_entity_poly.type
_entity_poly.pdbx_seq_one_letter_code
_entity_poly.pdbx_strand_id
1 'polypeptide(L)' 'MTNFDKETIKAYSQRQLKNRWDAFKKEWKAWKKLKCRDTSLGWNPIKRTVDAPDDW' A
#
# COMPACT_ATOMS: atom_id res chain seq x y z
N MET A 1 10.56 -11.15 -24.78
CA MET A 1 9.75 -9.98 -24.39
C MET A 1 8.64 -10.48 -23.50
N THR A 2 8.67 -10.15 -22.20
CA THR A 2 7.69 -10.65 -21.24
C THR A 2 6.33 -9.99 -21.47
N ASN A 3 5.23 -10.58 -21.00
CA ASN A 3 3.90 -9.96 -21.12
C ASN A 3 3.87 -8.56 -20.48
N PHE A 4 4.62 -8.38 -19.40
CA PHE A 4 4.77 -7.08 -18.73
C PHE A 4 5.43 -6.02 -19.61
N ASP A 5 6.47 -6.39 -20.37
CA ASP A 5 7.14 -5.46 -21.30
C ASP A 5 6.21 -5.06 -22.46
N LYS A 6 5.31 -5.97 -22.88
CA LYS A 6 4.30 -5.70 -23.92
C LYS A 6 3.22 -4.74 -23.41
N GLU A 7 2.76 -4.92 -22.18
CA GLU A 7 1.72 -4.08 -21.57
C GLU A 7 2.25 -2.69 -21.18
N THR A 8 3.48 -2.60 -20.68
CA THR A 8 4.06 -1.32 -20.23
C THR A 8 4.79 -0.56 -21.34
N ILE A 9 4.97 -1.19 -22.52
CA ILE A 9 5.76 -0.67 -23.65
C ILE A 9 7.14 -0.17 -23.18
N LYS A 10 7.67 -0.81 -22.13
CA LYS A 10 8.92 -0.44 -21.46
C LYS A 10 9.59 -1.71 -20.99
N ALA A 11 10.86 -1.87 -21.37
CA ALA A 11 11.69 -2.96 -20.87
C ALA A 11 12.23 -2.56 -19.49
N TYR A 12 11.58 -3.04 -18.42
CA TYR A 12 12.10 -2.86 -17.07
C TYR A 12 13.08 -3.98 -16.73
N SER A 13 14.26 -3.62 -16.23
CA SER A 13 15.15 -4.63 -15.66
C SER A 13 14.60 -5.15 -14.33
N GLN A 14 14.95 -6.38 -13.98
CA GLN A 14 14.58 -6.99 -12.70
C GLN A 14 14.96 -6.08 -11.51
N ARG A 15 16.10 -5.38 -11.60
CA ARG A 15 16.57 -4.44 -10.58
C ARG A 15 15.64 -3.23 -10.44
N GLN A 16 15.13 -2.68 -11.55
CA GLN A 16 14.18 -1.56 -11.51
C GLN A 16 12.86 -1.96 -10.85
N LEU A 17 12.34 -3.14 -11.18
CA LEU A 17 11.12 -3.67 -10.56
C LEU A 17 11.31 -3.93 -9.06
N LYS A 18 12.45 -4.53 -8.68
CA LYS A 18 12.80 -4.75 -7.27
C LYS A 18 12.87 -3.42 -6.50
N ASN A 19 13.53 -2.41 -7.06
CA ASN A 19 13.64 -1.10 -6.42
C ASN A 19 12.26 -0.45 -6.19
N ARG A 20 11.35 -0.51 -7.18
CA ARG A 20 9.99 0.01 -7.02
C ARG A 20 9.21 -0.78 -5.97
N TRP A 21 9.29 -2.11 -5.99
CA TRP A 21 8.65 -2.97 -5.01
C TRP A 21 9.11 -2.68 -3.59
N ASP A 22 10.41 -2.48 -3.38
CA ASP A 22 10.96 -2.17 -2.06
C ASP A 22 10.58 -0.75 -1.58
N ALA A 23 10.42 0.22 -2.49
CA ALA A 23 9.86 1.53 -2.17
C ALA A 23 8.39 1.42 -1.71
N PHE A 24 7.55 0.70 -2.47
CA PHE A 24 6.15 0.47 -2.11
C PHE A 24 6.00 -0.22 -0.75
N LYS A 25 6.85 -1.20 -0.43
CA LYS A 25 6.81 -1.84 0.91
C LYS A 25 7.10 -0.85 2.05
N LYS A 26 8.02 0.10 1.85
CA LYS A 26 8.34 1.11 2.85
C LYS A 26 7.13 2.02 3.09
N GLU A 27 6.50 2.48 2.02
CA GLU A 27 5.27 3.29 2.09
C GLU A 27 4.12 2.52 2.73
N TRP A 28 3.92 1.25 2.35
CA TRP A 28 2.92 0.38 2.97
C TRP A 28 3.14 0.19 4.47
N LYS A 29 4.40 -0.01 4.89
CA LYS A 29 4.74 -0.13 6.31
C LYS A 29 4.46 1.18 7.08
N ALA A 30 4.74 2.33 6.46
CA ALA A 30 4.39 3.63 7.02
C ALA A 30 2.87 3.81 7.13
N TRP A 31 2.13 3.52 6.07
CA TRP A 31 0.66 3.55 6.07
C TRP A 31 0.06 2.63 7.13
N LYS A 32 0.55 1.39 7.25
CA LYS A 32 0.10 0.44 8.28
C LYS A 32 0.36 0.96 9.69
N LYS A 33 1.53 1.58 9.91
CA LYS A 33 1.86 2.19 11.21
C LYS A 33 0.93 3.35 11.54
N LEU A 34 0.64 4.24 10.59
CA LEU A 34 -0.29 5.36 10.77
C LEU A 34 -1.70 4.86 11.08
N LYS A 35 -2.19 3.87 10.30
CA LYS A 35 -3.49 3.24 10.52
C LYS A 35 -3.62 2.54 11.87
N CYS A 36 -2.55 1.91 12.36
CA CYS A 36 -2.58 1.20 13.64
C CYS A 36 -2.29 2.10 14.86
N ARG A 37 -1.52 3.19 14.71
CA ARG A 37 -0.94 3.91 15.85
C ARG A 37 -1.57 5.27 16.10
N ASP A 38 -1.88 6.03 15.05
CA ASP A 38 -2.35 7.41 15.21
C ASP A 38 -3.86 7.51 15.15
N THR A 39 -4.52 6.53 14.56
CA THR A 39 -5.90 6.77 14.20
C THR A 39 -6.83 6.61 15.40
N SER A 40 -6.62 5.67 16.33
CA SER A 40 -7.64 5.28 17.35
C SER A 40 -9.07 5.07 16.81
N LEU A 41 -9.26 5.21 15.50
CA LEU A 41 -10.43 4.88 14.73
C LEU A 41 -10.42 3.37 14.65
N GLY A 42 -11.35 2.77 15.37
CA GLY A 42 -11.55 1.34 15.42
C GLY A 42 -11.72 0.83 14.00
N TRP A 43 -10.64 0.33 13.40
CA TRP A 43 -10.78 -0.38 12.14
C TRP A 43 -11.62 -1.60 12.44
N ASN A 44 -12.83 -1.64 11.88
CA ASN A 44 -13.75 -2.74 12.10
C ASN A 44 -13.51 -3.79 11.01
N PRO A 45 -12.78 -4.89 11.30
CA PRO A 45 -12.45 -5.90 10.28
C PRO A 45 -13.69 -6.62 9.74
N ILE A 46 -14.80 -6.57 10.47
CA ILE A 46 -16.09 -7.19 10.10
C ILE A 46 -16.82 -6.34 9.08
N LYS A 47 -16.87 -5.01 9.29
CA LYS A 47 -17.58 -4.07 8.40
C LYS A 47 -16.71 -3.50 7.27
N ARG A 48 -15.38 -3.68 7.34
CA ARG A 48 -14.37 -3.04 6.47
C ARG A 48 -14.50 -1.50 6.42
N THR A 49 -15.06 -0.91 7.47
CA THR A 49 -15.22 0.53 7.63
C THR A 49 -14.33 1.03 8.77
N VAL A 50 -13.92 2.28 8.64
CA VAL A 50 -13.27 3.02 9.71
C VAL A 50 -14.39 3.47 10.65
N ASP A 51 -14.52 2.88 11.84
CA ASP A 51 -15.45 3.41 12.84
C ASP A 51 -14.81 4.67 13.43
N ALA A 52 -15.41 5.82 13.10
CA ALA A 52 -15.11 7.08 13.74
C ALA A 52 -16.13 7.35 14.84
N PRO A 53 -15.68 7.65 16.08
CA PRO A 53 -16.61 8.14 17.09
C PRO A 53 -17.20 9.47 16.63
N ASP A 54 -18.50 9.63 16.84
CA ASP A 54 -19.30 10.82 16.46
C ASP A 54 -19.11 12.00 17.44
N ASP A 55 -17.99 12.04 18.17
CA ASP A 55 -17.69 13.17 19.04
C ASP A 55 -17.08 14.30 18.19
N TRP A 56 -17.95 15.18 17.72
CA TRP A 56 -17.68 16.52 17.21
C TRP A 56 -18.21 17.59 18.16
#